data_AF-A0A067Q3P0-F1
#
_entry.id   AF-A0A067Q3P0-F1
#
_cell.length_a   1.000
_cell.length_b   1.000
_cell.length_c   1.000
_cell.angle_alpha   90.00
_cell.angle_beta   90.00
_cell.angle_gamma   90.00
#
_symmetry.space_group_name_H-M   'P 1'
#
loop_
_entity.id
_entity.type
_entity.pdbx_description
1 polymer ?
#
loop_
_entity_poly.entity_id
_entity_poly.type
_entity_poly.pdbx_seq_one_letter_code
_entity_poly.pdbx_strand_id
1 'polypeptide(L)'
;MGGSTDPQQSGSKRKDSSCSVMGGSYSKKRREGDGGLDDRSQGFGDSQDEVDMGGDNPELEFVMGAPKHWSDDEKTKFFNWLMGPGHDEHWNALRASKNACFRDCAEQLFGGKKTMQALKGAYERAFNVFKQIYAYESYSRRLGPPNVNMNIQAERMKEYDRRLQAAKKSGCEVGNVNARIVDHWHTVGWYDLFYRRWHGDPGNSRAGNRQSTVGPTAPSSSGAVDDDPDSEEVNGVDYTLTQNTEASSSMDRHYNGEASTSYMATSHPPPPNHPPHTPQYITPQATLTNGTVNGPGLSRASPPTPQPSIPEQTVTQLTNLTQTMMTTYVHLLQTQAEDSKLKLEYMKRREIREEEESRQRREVEQRRQEREAAQWEHSKQSELVKQRVTWATELLSNHNVDASVRQAAGDYLKRLFSTDT
;
A
#
# COMPACT_ATOMS: atom_id res chain seq x y z
N MET A 1 25.71 -76.67 -25.85
CA MET A 1 24.25 -76.83 -25.67
C MET A 1 23.80 -75.69 -24.77
N GLY A 2 22.93 -74.75 -25.11
CA GLY A 2 22.07 -74.54 -26.28
C GLY A 2 20.86 -73.71 -25.80
N GLY A 3 20.52 -72.64 -26.53
CA GLY A 3 19.24 -71.90 -26.49
C GLY A 3 19.14 -70.81 -25.40
N SER A 4 19.02 -69.52 -25.72
CA SER A 4 17.91 -68.77 -26.38
C SER A 4 16.61 -68.76 -25.57
N THR A 5 16.21 -67.60 -25.03
CA THR A 5 15.17 -66.71 -25.62
C THR A 5 15.00 -65.42 -24.80
N ASP A 6 14.76 -64.33 -25.55
CA ASP A 6 14.54 -62.92 -25.23
C ASP A 6 13.04 -62.67 -24.83
N PRO A 7 12.44 -61.46 -24.88
CA PRO A 7 12.38 -60.36 -23.89
C PRO A 7 10.94 -60.03 -23.41
N GLN A 8 10.75 -59.19 -22.37
CA GLN A 8 9.57 -58.30 -22.34
C GLN A 8 9.72 -57.02 -21.51
N GLN A 9 9.33 -55.93 -22.17
CA GLN A 9 9.24 -54.53 -21.74
C GLN A 9 8.16 -54.30 -20.68
N SER A 10 8.36 -53.31 -19.80
CA SER A 10 7.30 -52.35 -19.50
C SER A 10 7.88 -50.97 -19.23
N GLY A 11 7.55 -50.03 -20.12
CA GLY A 11 7.77 -48.60 -19.94
C GLY A 11 6.45 -47.95 -19.51
N SER A 12 6.49 -47.15 -18.45
CA SER A 12 5.37 -46.31 -18.03
C SER A 12 5.46 -44.94 -18.70
N LYS A 13 4.67 -44.75 -19.77
CA LYS A 13 4.36 -43.45 -20.38
C LYS A 13 3.13 -42.84 -19.69
N ARG A 14 3.26 -41.55 -19.35
CA ARG A 14 2.30 -40.42 -19.38
C ARG A 14 0.80 -40.68 -19.16
N LYS A 15 0.21 -39.88 -18.27
CA LYS A 15 -1.17 -39.42 -18.43
C LYS A 15 -1.29 -37.94 -18.06
N ASP A 16 -1.19 -37.10 -19.09
CA ASP A 16 -1.75 -35.76 -19.10
C ASP A 16 -3.29 -35.91 -19.11
N SER A 17 -3.97 -35.27 -18.15
CA SER A 17 -5.43 -35.17 -18.12
C SER A 17 -5.83 -33.75 -18.43
N SER A 18 -6.13 -33.51 -19.71
CA SER A 18 -6.95 -32.39 -20.15
C SER A 18 -8.42 -32.75 -19.95
N CYS A 19 -9.20 -31.79 -19.45
CA CYS A 19 -10.66 -31.84 -19.49
C CYS A 19 -11.15 -30.56 -20.18
N SER A 20 -11.38 -30.68 -21.48
CA SER A 20 -12.34 -29.87 -22.22
C SER A 20 -13.52 -30.77 -22.52
N VAL A 21 -14.76 -30.30 -22.36
CA VAL A 21 -15.95 -30.64 -23.18
C VAL A 21 -17.17 -29.85 -22.68
N MET A 22 -17.73 -29.07 -23.62
CA MET A 22 -19.15 -28.72 -23.91
C MET A 22 -20.05 -28.28 -22.74
N GLY A 23 -20.76 -27.16 -22.78
CA GLY A 23 -21.61 -26.68 -23.88
C GLY A 23 -23.08 -27.01 -23.54
N GLY A 24 -23.86 -25.99 -23.15
CA GLY A 24 -25.28 -26.16 -22.80
C GLY A 24 -26.02 -24.84 -22.66
N SER A 25 -26.53 -24.33 -23.78
CA SER A 25 -27.53 -23.25 -23.85
C SER A 25 -28.87 -23.72 -23.33
N TYR A 26 -29.48 -22.96 -22.41
CA TYR A 26 -30.94 -22.96 -22.23
C TYR A 26 -31.48 -21.53 -22.20
N SER A 27 -32.42 -21.33 -23.11
CA SER A 27 -33.19 -20.12 -23.35
C SER A 27 -34.31 -19.94 -22.32
N LYS A 28 -34.66 -18.67 -22.08
CA LYS A 28 -36.05 -18.16 -21.95
C LYS A 28 -36.83 -18.52 -20.67
N LYS A 29 -36.95 -17.55 -19.74
CA LYS A 29 -38.27 -17.15 -19.21
C LYS A 29 -38.30 -15.70 -18.74
N ARG A 30 -38.89 -14.88 -19.61
CA ARG A 30 -39.40 -13.52 -19.38
C ARG A 30 -40.54 -13.63 -18.35
N ARG A 31 -40.51 -12.85 -17.28
CA ARG A 31 -41.67 -12.65 -16.38
C ARG A 31 -42.02 -11.16 -16.40
N GLU A 32 -43.11 -10.85 -17.09
CA GLU A 32 -43.88 -9.62 -16.95
C GLU A 32 -44.73 -9.69 -15.68
N GLY A 33 -45.11 -8.52 -15.17
CA GLY A 33 -45.97 -8.28 -14.00
C GLY A 33 -45.49 -7.01 -13.30
N ASP A 34 -45.91 -5.80 -13.67
CA ASP A 34 -47.26 -5.21 -13.60
C ASP A 34 -47.75 -4.96 -12.17
N GLY A 35 -48.16 -3.71 -11.92
CA GLY A 35 -49.03 -3.29 -10.81
C GLY A 35 -48.37 -2.77 -9.53
N GLY A 36 -48.65 -1.51 -9.16
CA GLY A 36 -48.55 -1.08 -7.76
C GLY A 36 -48.40 0.43 -7.52
N LEU A 37 -49.42 1.21 -7.87
CA LEU A 37 -49.69 2.52 -7.28
C LEU A 37 -50.01 2.36 -5.78
N ASP A 38 -49.34 3.11 -4.90
CA ASP A 38 -49.89 3.48 -3.59
C ASP A 38 -49.36 4.86 -3.17
N ASP A 39 -50.23 5.83 -3.43
CA ASP A 39 -50.36 7.13 -2.77
C ASP A 39 -50.96 6.90 -1.36
N ARG A 40 -50.33 7.46 -0.32
CA ARG A 40 -50.90 7.74 1.02
C ARG A 40 -49.85 8.50 1.85
N SER A 41 -50.05 9.79 2.12
CA SER A 41 -50.84 10.34 3.25
C SER A 41 -49.88 10.86 4.33
N GLN A 42 -49.69 12.17 4.37
CA GLN A 42 -50.19 13.08 5.42
C GLN A 42 -49.54 12.93 6.81
N GLY A 43 -48.88 14.01 7.22
CA GLY A 43 -49.17 14.71 8.48
C GLY A 43 -48.52 14.19 9.75
N PHE A 44 -47.92 15.12 10.52
CA PHE A 44 -47.75 15.22 11.99
C PHE A 44 -46.45 16.00 12.23
N GLY A 45 -46.48 17.32 12.37
CA GLY A 45 -46.72 18.08 13.61
C GLY A 45 -45.39 18.80 13.93
N ASP A 46 -45.20 20.09 13.76
CA ASP A 46 -45.84 21.28 14.37
C ASP A 46 -46.04 21.19 15.89
N SER A 47 -45.46 22.19 16.57
CA SER A 47 -45.43 22.43 18.03
C SER A 47 -44.52 21.47 18.83
N GLN A 48 -43.67 21.89 19.78
CA GLN A 48 -43.78 23.02 20.69
C GLN A 48 -42.48 23.26 21.48
N ASP A 49 -42.13 24.54 21.62
CA ASP A 49 -41.49 25.27 22.74
C ASP A 49 -40.42 24.64 23.65
N GLU A 50 -39.29 25.38 23.68
CA GLU A 50 -38.60 25.92 24.86
C GLU A 50 -38.57 25.10 26.17
N VAL A 51 -37.36 24.62 26.50
CA VAL A 51 -36.76 25.00 27.79
C VAL A 51 -35.26 25.22 27.61
N ASP A 52 -34.92 26.50 27.56
CA ASP A 52 -33.63 27.06 27.99
C ASP A 52 -33.39 26.68 29.46
N MET A 53 -32.35 25.88 29.69
CA MET A 53 -31.64 25.83 30.96
C MET A 53 -30.15 25.86 30.65
N GLY A 54 -29.66 27.08 30.46
CA GLY A 54 -28.26 27.44 30.45
C GLY A 54 -27.43 26.68 31.50
N GLY A 55 -26.63 25.77 30.98
CA GLY A 55 -25.50 25.16 31.67
C GLY A 55 -24.30 25.23 30.73
N ASP A 56 -23.89 26.45 30.36
CA ASP A 56 -22.60 26.73 29.73
C ASP A 56 -21.49 26.31 30.70
N ASN A 57 -21.18 25.02 30.67
CA ASN A 57 -19.95 24.48 31.20
C ASN A 57 -19.08 24.05 30.01
N PRO A 58 -18.34 24.99 29.38
CA PRO A 58 -17.48 24.72 28.23
C PRO A 58 -16.27 23.82 28.58
N GLU A 59 -16.19 23.28 29.81
CA GLU A 59 -15.10 22.43 30.26
C GLU A 59 -15.40 20.92 30.16
N LEU A 60 -16.67 20.50 30.03
CA LEU A 60 -17.01 19.06 30.05
C LEU A 60 -17.11 18.39 28.67
N GLU A 61 -17.12 19.15 27.57
CA GLU A 61 -17.17 18.59 26.21
C GLU A 61 -15.83 17.93 25.78
N PHE A 62 -14.76 18.14 26.55
CA PHE A 62 -13.46 17.50 26.32
C PHE A 62 -13.35 16.05 26.84
N VAL A 63 -14.40 15.50 27.46
CA VAL A 63 -14.29 14.28 28.28
C VAL A 63 -14.65 12.97 27.55
N MET A 64 -15.36 12.96 26.41
CA MET A 64 -15.78 11.68 25.78
C MET A 64 -15.51 11.51 24.29
N GLY A 65 -14.77 12.42 23.66
CA GLY A 65 -14.46 12.35 22.24
C GLY A 65 -12.99 12.61 21.93
N ALA A 66 -12.06 11.98 22.65
CA ALA A 66 -10.64 12.08 22.31
C ALA A 66 -10.47 11.84 20.79
N PRO A 67 -9.87 12.78 20.04
CA PRO A 67 -9.72 12.63 18.60
C PRO A 67 -9.12 11.26 18.28
N LYS A 68 -9.85 10.44 17.53
CA LYS A 68 -9.45 9.06 17.19
C LYS A 68 -8.12 9.01 16.42
N HIS A 69 -7.67 10.15 15.90
CA HIS A 69 -6.46 10.30 15.10
C HIS A 69 -5.35 10.94 15.93
N TRP A 70 -4.15 10.36 15.86
CA TRP A 70 -2.94 10.94 16.45
C TRP A 70 -2.54 12.19 15.66
N SER A 71 -2.49 13.34 16.33
CA SER A 71 -1.91 14.55 15.73
C SER A 71 -0.40 14.44 15.65
N ASP A 72 0.23 15.22 14.78
CA ASP A 72 1.69 15.21 14.65
C ASP A 72 2.38 15.82 15.88
N ASP A 73 1.72 16.77 16.57
CA ASP A 73 2.20 17.29 17.85
C ASP A 73 2.19 16.21 18.94
N GLU A 74 1.13 15.40 19.01
CA GLU A 74 1.04 14.27 19.95
C GLU A 74 2.14 13.23 19.69
N LYS A 75 2.34 12.87 18.41
CA LYS A 75 3.42 11.94 18.01
C LYS A 75 4.79 12.51 18.33
N THR A 76 5.02 13.78 18.05
CA THR A 76 6.30 14.45 18.31
C THR A 76 6.61 14.47 19.81
N LYS A 77 5.62 14.83 20.64
CA LYS A 77 5.75 14.74 22.10
C LYS A 77 6.04 13.31 22.56
N PHE A 78 5.31 12.34 22.03
CA PHE A 78 5.50 10.92 22.37
C PHE A 78 6.90 10.42 22.00
N PHE A 79 7.35 10.65 20.77
CA PHE A 79 8.66 10.17 20.33
C PHE A 79 9.81 10.90 21.04
N ASN A 80 9.69 12.21 21.29
CA ASN A 80 10.69 12.96 22.06
C ASN A 80 10.75 12.50 23.52
N TRP A 81 9.62 12.23 24.17
CA TRP A 81 9.63 11.67 25.52
C TRP A 81 10.31 10.29 25.53
N LEU A 82 10.05 9.45 24.52
CA LEU A 82 10.54 8.07 24.47
C LEU A 82 12.04 7.97 24.12
N MET A 83 12.52 8.85 23.24
CA MET A 83 13.82 8.70 22.55
C MET A 83 14.58 10.01 22.36
N GLY A 84 14.07 11.12 22.92
CA GLY A 84 14.68 12.44 22.83
C GLY A 84 16.08 12.50 23.45
N PRO A 85 16.85 13.57 23.16
CA PRO A 85 18.10 13.84 23.87
C PRO A 85 17.85 13.91 25.39
N GLY A 86 18.69 13.27 26.20
CA GLY A 86 18.56 13.27 27.67
C GLY A 86 17.53 12.29 28.24
N HIS A 87 16.76 11.59 27.41
CA HIS A 87 15.76 10.59 27.85
C HIS A 87 16.25 9.15 27.63
N ASP A 88 17.51 8.88 27.95
CA ASP A 88 18.11 7.54 27.79
C ASP A 88 17.45 6.51 28.71
N GLU A 89 16.97 6.94 29.88
CA GLU A 89 16.25 6.10 30.83
C GLU A 89 14.95 5.56 30.24
N HIS A 90 14.15 6.40 29.57
CA HIS A 90 12.92 5.97 28.92
C HIS A 90 13.18 4.99 27.77
N TRP A 91 14.24 5.24 27.00
CA TRP A 91 14.66 4.32 25.93
C TRP A 91 15.10 2.96 26.48
N ASN A 92 15.85 2.95 27.58
CA ASN A 92 16.27 1.73 28.27
C ASN A 92 15.06 0.99 28.86
N ALA A 93 14.13 1.71 29.48
CA ALA A 93 12.87 1.15 29.99
C ALA A 93 12.03 0.52 28.88
N LEU A 94 11.95 1.15 27.70
CA LEU A 94 11.26 0.60 26.53
C LEU A 94 11.86 -0.75 26.12
N ARG A 95 13.18 -0.90 26.14
CA ARG A 95 13.87 -2.16 25.81
C ARG A 95 13.69 -3.22 26.89
N ALA A 96 13.74 -2.83 28.16
CA ALA A 96 13.60 -3.76 29.28
C ALA A 96 12.15 -4.26 29.45
N SER A 97 11.16 -3.36 29.41
CA SER A 97 9.75 -3.67 29.60
C SER A 97 8.86 -2.67 28.85
N LYS A 98 8.55 -2.97 27.59
CA LYS A 98 7.70 -2.14 26.72
C LYS A 98 6.37 -1.75 27.38
N ASN A 99 5.68 -2.71 28.00
CA ASN A 99 4.36 -2.48 28.60
C ASN A 99 4.42 -1.59 29.84
N ALA A 100 5.50 -1.64 30.64
CA ALA A 100 5.68 -0.73 31.77
C ALA A 100 5.97 0.69 31.25
N CYS A 101 6.95 0.84 30.35
CA CYS A 101 7.31 2.12 29.76
C CYS A 101 6.12 2.84 29.10
N PHE A 102 5.27 2.13 28.36
CA PHE A 102 4.08 2.74 27.74
C PHE A 102 2.97 3.07 28.74
N ARG A 103 2.88 2.41 29.90
CA ARG A 103 1.97 2.82 30.98
C ARG A 103 2.44 4.13 31.58
N ASP A 104 3.72 4.23 31.92
CA ASP A 104 4.31 5.44 32.49
C ASP A 104 4.19 6.63 31.52
N CYS A 105 4.41 6.38 30.22
CA CYS A 105 4.22 7.39 29.18
C CYS A 105 2.77 7.88 29.09
N ALA A 106 1.80 6.98 29.16
CA ALA A 106 0.37 7.32 29.11
C ALA A 106 -0.01 8.27 30.25
N GLU A 107 0.49 7.97 31.44
CA GLU A 107 0.23 8.75 32.65
C GLU A 107 0.93 10.11 32.60
N GLN A 108 2.26 10.12 32.37
CA GLN A 108 3.06 11.35 32.42
C GLN A 108 2.76 12.32 31.27
N LEU A 109 2.60 11.83 30.05
CA LEU A 109 2.53 12.69 28.87
C LEU A 109 1.10 13.05 28.47
N PHE A 110 0.15 12.14 28.72
CA PHE A 110 -1.23 12.27 28.27
C PHE A 110 -2.25 12.27 29.41
N GLY A 111 -1.83 12.18 30.67
CA GLY A 111 -2.74 12.13 31.82
C GLY A 111 -3.77 11.00 31.71
N GLY A 112 -3.37 9.85 31.12
CA GLY A 112 -4.26 8.71 30.87
C GLY A 112 -5.17 8.83 29.64
N LYS A 113 -5.20 9.97 28.93
CA LYS A 113 -6.07 10.18 27.76
C LYS A 113 -5.75 9.25 26.58
N LYS A 114 -4.48 8.84 26.42
CA LYS A 114 -4.06 7.82 25.44
C LYS A 114 -3.71 6.55 26.20
N THR A 115 -4.40 5.45 25.88
CA THR A 115 -4.15 4.16 26.54
C THR A 115 -2.79 3.58 26.15
N MET A 116 -2.20 2.76 27.03
CA MET A 116 -0.96 2.03 26.76
C MET A 116 -1.00 1.29 25.40
N GLN A 117 -2.13 0.66 25.08
CA GLN A 117 -2.32 -0.07 23.82
C GLN A 117 -2.31 0.87 22.60
N ALA A 118 -2.86 2.08 22.73
CA ALA A 118 -2.82 3.09 21.67
C ALA A 118 -1.39 3.58 21.40
N LEU A 119 -0.61 3.82 22.46
CA LEU A 119 0.81 4.20 22.40
C LEU A 119 1.65 3.09 21.75
N LYS A 120 1.46 1.84 22.18
CA LYS A 120 2.12 0.68 21.60
C LYS A 120 1.85 0.56 20.09
N GLY A 121 0.58 0.62 19.69
CA GLY A 121 0.21 0.56 18.28
C GLY A 121 0.72 1.76 17.47
N ALA A 122 0.78 2.96 18.05
CA ALA A 122 1.35 4.13 17.41
C ALA A 122 2.87 3.98 17.19
N TYR A 123 3.60 3.51 18.20
CA TYR A 123 5.03 3.24 18.10
C TYR A 123 5.34 2.17 17.06
N GLU A 124 4.64 1.02 17.08
CA GLU A 124 4.89 -0.07 16.14
C GLU A 124 4.65 0.34 14.68
N ARG A 125 3.56 1.09 14.42
CA ARG A 125 3.31 1.66 13.08
C ARG A 125 4.41 2.63 12.67
N ALA A 126 4.78 3.56 13.54
CA ALA A 126 5.85 4.53 13.26
C ALA A 126 7.19 3.82 13.02
N PHE A 127 7.52 2.82 13.83
CA PHE A 127 8.74 2.04 13.69
C PHE A 127 8.80 1.26 12.37
N ASN A 128 7.67 0.71 11.90
CA ASN A 128 7.59 0.09 10.58
C ASN A 128 7.79 1.10 9.44
N VAL A 129 7.22 2.30 9.54
CA VAL A 129 7.46 3.39 8.58
C VAL A 129 8.94 3.80 8.59
N PHE A 130 9.55 3.94 9.77
CA PHE A 130 10.98 4.19 9.90
C PHE A 130 11.83 3.14 9.17
N LYS A 131 11.56 1.83 9.36
CA LYS A 131 12.29 0.77 8.64
C LYS A 131 12.18 0.89 7.12
N GLN A 132 10.99 1.24 6.62
CA GLN A 132 10.76 1.44 5.18
C GLN A 132 11.52 2.66 4.64
N ILE A 133 11.51 3.78 5.37
CA ILE A 133 12.29 4.98 5.02
C ILE A 133 13.80 4.66 5.11
N TYR A 134 14.24 3.91 6.13
CA TYR A 134 15.64 3.51 6.28
C TYR A 134 16.13 2.61 5.13
N ALA A 135 15.31 1.65 4.68
CA ALA A 135 15.60 0.84 3.51
C ALA A 135 15.72 1.71 2.24
N TYR A 136 14.81 2.66 2.08
CA TYR A 136 14.85 3.67 1.02
C TYR A 136 16.14 4.53 1.06
N GLU A 137 16.52 5.03 2.23
CA GLU A 137 17.73 5.84 2.44
C GLU A 137 19.00 5.04 2.13
N SER A 138 19.04 3.79 2.61
CA SER A 138 20.15 2.85 2.35
C SER A 138 20.33 2.58 0.86
N TYR A 139 19.23 2.45 0.10
CA TYR A 139 19.27 2.33 -1.35
C TYR A 139 19.69 3.65 -2.01
N SER A 140 19.10 4.77 -1.59
CA SER A 140 19.34 6.09 -2.16
C SER A 140 20.79 6.55 -2.01
N ARG A 141 21.47 6.17 -0.93
CA ARG A 141 22.91 6.43 -0.74
C ARG A 141 23.78 5.74 -1.79
N ARG A 142 23.38 4.56 -2.30
CA ARG A 142 24.11 3.85 -3.36
C ARG A 142 24.00 4.53 -4.73
N LEU A 143 22.92 5.30 -4.93
CA LEU A 143 22.73 6.10 -6.15
C LEU A 143 23.48 7.44 -6.13
N GLY A 144 24.19 7.74 -5.04
CA GLY A 144 24.88 9.00 -4.84
C GLY A 144 24.00 10.12 -4.26
N PRO A 145 24.63 11.25 -3.90
CA PRO A 145 23.91 12.40 -3.38
C PRO A 145 22.89 12.91 -4.40
N PRO A 146 21.72 13.40 -3.96
CA PRO A 146 20.74 13.97 -4.87
C PRO A 146 21.30 15.24 -5.53
N ASN A 147 21.29 15.26 -6.86
CA ASN A 147 21.70 16.41 -7.67
C ASN A 147 20.65 17.55 -7.68
N VAL A 148 19.78 17.58 -6.67
CA VAL A 148 18.59 18.43 -6.61
C VAL A 148 18.69 19.34 -5.41
N ASN A 149 18.27 20.59 -5.58
CA ASN A 149 18.24 21.55 -4.48
C ASN A 149 17.20 21.11 -3.44
N MET A 150 17.68 20.58 -2.30
CA MET A 150 16.82 20.12 -1.20
C MET A 150 16.02 21.25 -0.53
N ASN A 151 16.31 22.52 -0.85
CA ASN A 151 15.55 23.66 -0.33
C ASN A 151 14.22 23.88 -1.05
N ILE A 152 14.07 23.41 -2.30
CA ILE A 152 12.82 23.57 -3.06
C ILE A 152 11.94 22.33 -2.84
N GLN A 153 10.87 22.48 -2.06
CA GLN A 153 9.98 21.37 -1.70
C GLN A 153 9.46 20.61 -2.93
N ALA A 154 9.06 21.30 -3.99
CA ALA A 154 8.54 20.67 -5.21
C ALA A 154 9.59 19.78 -5.93
N GLU A 155 10.85 20.20 -5.98
CA GLU A 155 11.93 19.42 -6.59
C GLU A 155 12.35 18.25 -5.70
N ARG A 156 12.46 18.50 -4.39
CA ARG A 156 12.73 17.47 -3.37
C ARG A 156 11.70 16.34 -3.41
N MET A 157 10.41 16.70 -3.52
CA MET A 157 9.30 15.76 -3.66
C MET A 157 9.40 14.91 -4.94
N LYS A 158 9.68 15.54 -6.10
CA LYS A 158 9.89 14.83 -7.36
C LYS A 158 11.06 13.86 -7.29
N GLU A 159 12.15 14.25 -6.63
CA GLU A 159 13.33 13.41 -6.47
C GLU A 159 13.06 12.22 -5.53
N TYR A 160 12.35 12.43 -4.42
CA TYR A 160 11.89 11.35 -3.56
C TYR A 160 11.03 10.34 -4.32
N ASP A 161 10.04 10.79 -5.11
CA ASP A 161 9.22 9.90 -5.93
C ASP A 161 10.04 9.11 -6.96
N ARG A 162 10.96 9.79 -7.67
CA ARG A 162 11.85 9.16 -8.65
C ARG A 162 12.69 8.06 -8.01
N ARG A 163 13.33 8.35 -6.86
CA ARG A 163 14.16 7.38 -6.14
C ARG A 163 13.34 6.25 -5.51
N LEU A 164 12.15 6.53 -4.97
CA LEU A 164 11.25 5.51 -4.43
C LEU A 164 10.81 4.53 -5.53
N GLN A 165 10.47 5.02 -6.72
CA GLN A 165 10.15 4.16 -7.86
C GLN A 165 11.35 3.29 -8.28
N ALA A 166 12.56 3.86 -8.30
CA ALA A 166 13.77 3.09 -8.57
C ALA A 166 14.01 2.01 -7.50
N ALA A 167 13.84 2.35 -6.22
CA ALA A 167 13.97 1.41 -5.10
C ALA A 167 12.97 0.25 -5.22
N LYS A 168 11.69 0.53 -5.52
CA LYS A 168 10.66 -0.50 -5.77
C LYS A 168 11.02 -1.40 -6.94
N LYS A 169 11.51 -0.83 -8.05
CA LYS A 169 11.97 -1.60 -9.22
C LYS A 169 13.18 -2.50 -8.91
N SER A 170 14.02 -2.10 -7.96
CA SER A 170 15.17 -2.89 -7.49
C SER A 170 14.83 -3.96 -6.45
N GLY A 171 13.55 -4.11 -6.08
CA GLY A 171 13.12 -5.05 -5.04
C GLY A 171 13.40 -4.59 -3.61
N CYS A 172 13.68 -3.30 -3.37
CA CYS A 172 13.86 -2.77 -2.03
C CYS A 172 12.50 -2.70 -1.30
N GLU A 173 12.45 -3.17 -0.05
CA GLU A 173 11.25 -3.25 0.78
C GLU A 173 10.80 -1.87 1.34
N VAL A 174 10.54 -0.91 0.47
CA VAL A 174 10.07 0.43 0.86
C VAL A 174 8.57 0.46 1.20
N GLY A 175 7.84 -0.65 1.00
CA GLY A 175 6.43 -0.80 1.34
C GLY A 175 5.52 0.26 0.72
N ASN A 176 4.59 0.79 1.53
CA ASN A 176 3.58 1.77 1.13
C ASN A 176 4.04 3.23 1.36
N VAL A 177 5.33 3.47 1.61
CA VAL A 177 5.88 4.82 1.74
C VAL A 177 5.80 5.56 0.40
N ASN A 178 5.43 6.84 0.48
CA ASN A 178 5.41 7.79 -0.63
C ASN A 178 6.30 9.00 -0.30
N ALA A 179 6.58 9.85 -1.30
CA ALA A 179 7.46 11.00 -1.14
C ALA A 179 7.00 11.96 -0.01
N ARG A 180 5.69 12.13 0.21
CA ARG A 180 5.17 13.05 1.25
C ARG A 180 5.49 12.53 2.64
N ILE A 181 5.38 11.22 2.85
CA ILE A 181 5.73 10.59 4.13
C ILE A 181 7.22 10.76 4.42
N VAL A 182 8.09 10.49 3.43
CA VAL A 182 9.55 10.68 3.58
C VAL A 182 9.87 12.14 3.91
N ASP A 183 9.31 13.08 3.15
CA ASP A 183 9.51 14.52 3.34
C ASP A 183 9.08 14.99 4.73
N HIS A 184 7.89 14.58 5.16
CA HIS A 184 7.36 14.93 6.46
C HIS A 184 8.20 14.35 7.61
N TRP A 185 8.62 13.09 7.52
CA TRP A 185 9.45 12.43 8.52
C TRP A 185 10.81 13.12 8.73
N HIS A 186 11.44 13.58 7.65
CA HIS A 186 12.67 14.36 7.71
C HIS A 186 12.41 15.79 8.21
N THR A 187 11.37 16.46 7.72
CA THR A 187 11.04 17.84 8.10
C THR A 187 10.71 17.97 9.59
N VAL A 188 9.98 17.01 10.16
CA VAL A 188 9.65 16.99 11.60
C VAL A 188 10.81 16.45 12.45
N GLY A 189 11.82 15.83 11.83
CA GLY A 189 12.99 15.27 12.53
C GLY A 189 12.76 13.91 13.19
N TRP A 190 11.63 13.24 12.92
CA TRP A 190 11.38 11.89 13.43
C TRP A 190 12.35 10.87 12.86
N TYR A 191 12.75 11.01 11.60
CA TYR A 191 13.72 10.11 11.00
C TYR A 191 15.04 10.13 11.75
N ASP A 192 15.60 11.32 12.01
CA ASP A 192 16.87 11.48 12.73
C ASP A 192 16.79 10.95 14.16
N LEU A 193 15.66 11.18 14.82
CA LEU A 193 15.42 10.68 16.17
C LEU A 193 15.50 9.15 16.24
N PHE A 194 14.76 8.47 15.35
CA PHE A 194 14.76 7.01 15.27
C PHE A 194 16.11 6.48 14.78
N TYR A 195 16.70 7.08 13.74
CA TYR A 195 17.99 6.67 13.17
C TYR A 195 19.10 6.73 14.21
N ARG A 196 19.20 7.85 14.95
CA ARG A 196 20.22 8.02 15.99
C ARG A 196 20.07 7.00 17.10
N ARG A 197 18.86 6.65 17.52
CA ARG A 197 18.66 5.61 18.55
C ARG A 197 18.89 4.20 18.03
N TRP A 198 18.52 3.94 16.78
CA TRP A 198 18.68 2.64 16.14
C TRP A 198 20.16 2.30 15.87
N HIS A 199 20.99 3.29 15.54
CA HIS A 199 22.41 3.10 15.22
C HIS A 199 23.39 3.61 16.28
N GLY A 200 22.98 4.54 17.12
CA GLY A 200 23.84 5.28 18.04
C GLY A 200 23.94 4.71 19.44
N ASP A 201 23.39 3.53 19.73
CA ASP A 201 23.69 2.83 20.99
C ASP A 201 25.00 2.02 20.83
N PRO A 202 26.13 2.46 21.40
CA PRO A 202 27.39 1.72 21.36
C PRO A 202 27.28 0.33 22.04
N GLY A 203 26.23 0.07 22.82
CA GLY A 203 25.94 -1.26 23.38
C GLY A 203 25.45 -2.28 22.33
N ASN A 204 24.81 -1.84 21.24
CA ASN A 204 24.29 -2.74 20.20
C ASN A 204 25.21 -2.86 18.97
N SER A 205 26.14 -1.92 18.80
CA SER A 205 27.07 -1.88 17.66
C SER A 205 28.39 -2.64 17.89
N ARG A 206 28.58 -3.31 19.03
CA ARG A 206 29.89 -3.87 19.43
C ARG A 206 30.16 -5.35 19.15
N ALA A 207 29.32 -6.08 18.42
CA ALA A 207 29.61 -7.49 18.10
C ALA A 207 29.54 -7.90 16.62
N GLY A 208 28.91 -7.11 15.73
CA GLY A 208 28.53 -7.59 14.40
C GLY A 208 29.49 -7.32 13.24
N ASN A 209 30.50 -6.45 13.41
CA ASN A 209 31.39 -6.09 12.31
C ASN A 209 32.86 -6.23 12.71
N ARG A 210 33.25 -7.45 13.09
CA ARG A 210 34.61 -7.90 12.78
C ARG A 210 34.66 -8.02 11.26
N GLN A 211 34.96 -6.90 10.60
CA GLN A 211 35.51 -6.96 9.26
C GLN A 211 36.68 -7.94 9.32
N SER A 212 36.46 -9.10 8.70
CA SER A 212 37.51 -9.95 8.17
C SER A 212 38.51 -9.05 7.47
N THR A 213 39.55 -8.69 8.21
CA THR A 213 40.79 -8.20 7.63
C THR A 213 41.47 -9.46 7.12
N VAL A 214 41.04 -9.93 5.94
CA VAL A 214 41.81 -10.90 5.17
C VAL A 214 43.01 -10.11 4.65
N GLY A 215 44.00 -9.95 5.53
CA GLY A 215 45.32 -9.48 5.15
C GLY A 215 45.98 -10.52 4.24
N PRO A 216 46.79 -10.08 3.27
CA PRO A 216 47.50 -10.99 2.39
C PRO A 216 48.53 -11.79 3.19
N THR A 217 48.44 -13.11 3.07
CA THR A 217 49.42 -14.09 3.54
C THR A 217 50.82 -13.77 3.01
N ALA A 218 51.76 -13.50 3.91
CA ALA A 218 53.19 -13.63 3.66
C ALA A 218 53.63 -15.09 3.93
N PRO A 219 54.57 -15.66 3.16
CA PRO A 219 55.10 -16.99 3.40
C PRO A 219 56.32 -16.93 4.33
N SER A 220 56.28 -17.60 5.47
CA SER A 220 57.44 -17.87 6.33
C SER A 220 57.15 -19.17 7.08
N SER A 221 57.65 -20.28 6.58
CA SER A 221 58.88 -20.96 7.03
C SER A 221 58.71 -21.69 8.36
N SER A 222 58.51 -23.00 8.26
CA SER A 222 59.18 -24.07 9.03
C SER A 222 59.61 -23.79 10.48
N GLY A 223 59.10 -24.61 11.40
CA GLY A 223 59.90 -25.14 12.50
C GLY A 223 59.17 -25.36 13.84
N ALA A 224 59.26 -26.61 14.30
CA ALA A 224 59.29 -27.06 15.70
C ALA A 224 57.95 -27.29 16.47
N VAL A 225 57.55 -28.56 16.45
CA VAL A 225 57.16 -29.45 17.57
C VAL A 225 57.26 -28.90 19.02
N ASP A 226 56.17 -29.08 19.78
CA ASP A 226 56.06 -29.59 21.17
C ASP A 226 54.54 -29.63 21.49
N ASP A 227 53.86 -30.79 21.51
CA ASP A 227 53.75 -31.77 22.61
C ASP A 227 53.10 -31.19 23.88
N ASP A 228 51.76 -31.31 23.99
CA ASP A 228 51.07 -31.48 25.27
C ASP A 228 49.66 -32.08 25.03
N PRO A 229 49.36 -33.29 25.55
CA PRO A 229 48.04 -33.89 25.49
C PRO A 229 47.18 -33.51 26.71
N ASP A 230 45.90 -33.82 26.60
CA ASP A 230 44.99 -34.06 27.73
C ASP A 230 44.21 -32.86 28.27
N SER A 231 42.95 -32.76 27.85
CA SER A 231 41.87 -32.19 28.66
C SER A 231 40.56 -32.81 28.20
N GLU A 232 40.10 -33.73 29.04
CA GLU A 232 38.95 -34.58 28.85
C GLU A 232 37.62 -33.83 28.73
N GLU A 233 36.86 -34.34 27.77
CA GLU A 233 35.43 -34.52 27.71
C GLU A 233 34.72 -34.67 29.08
N VAL A 234 33.89 -33.69 29.47
CA VAL A 234 32.88 -33.87 30.53
C VAL A 234 31.55 -33.21 30.17
N ASN A 235 30.60 -34.10 29.86
CA ASN A 235 29.16 -34.05 30.08
C ASN A 235 28.27 -33.06 29.33
N GLY A 236 27.60 -33.62 28.32
CA GLY A 236 26.25 -33.26 27.94
C GLY A 236 25.24 -33.52 29.07
N VAL A 237 24.21 -32.71 29.09
CA VAL A 237 23.03 -32.93 29.93
C VAL A 237 21.81 -32.91 29.01
N ASP A 238 21.40 -34.10 28.60
CA ASP A 238 20.06 -34.38 28.09
C ASP A 238 19.06 -34.20 29.23
N TYR A 239 18.04 -33.37 29.03
CA TYR A 239 16.87 -33.34 29.90
C TYR A 239 15.66 -33.77 29.10
N THR A 240 15.35 -35.06 29.19
CA THR A 240 14.10 -35.65 28.70
C THR A 240 13.41 -36.42 29.83
N LEU A 241 12.25 -35.93 30.24
CA LEU A 241 11.02 -36.62 30.68
C LEU A 241 11.00 -37.49 31.97
N THR A 242 10.20 -37.03 32.94
CA THR A 242 9.23 -37.80 33.78
C THR A 242 8.38 -36.78 34.56
N GLN A 243 7.11 -36.50 34.27
CA GLN A 243 5.88 -37.23 34.59
C GLN A 243 5.71 -37.67 36.06
N ASN A 244 4.96 -36.87 36.83
CA ASN A 244 3.89 -37.27 37.79
C ASN A 244 3.31 -36.01 38.46
N THR A 245 2.06 -35.63 38.14
CA THR A 245 0.86 -35.78 38.99
C THR A 245 1.03 -35.32 40.43
N GLU A 246 0.46 -34.16 40.77
CA GLU A 246 -0.51 -34.03 41.86
C GLU A 246 -1.19 -32.65 41.84
N ALA A 247 -2.42 -32.66 42.31
CA ALA A 247 -3.43 -31.62 42.21
C ALA A 247 -3.13 -30.40 43.09
N SER A 248 -3.46 -29.21 42.59
CA SER A 248 -3.99 -28.12 43.43
C SER A 248 -4.56 -26.95 42.61
N SER A 249 -5.88 -26.79 42.78
CA SER A 249 -6.66 -25.56 42.79
C SER A 249 -6.52 -24.55 41.64
N SER A 250 -7.54 -24.63 40.77
CA SER A 250 -8.12 -23.52 40.02
C SER A 250 -8.36 -22.28 40.90
N MET A 251 -7.89 -21.12 40.44
CA MET A 251 -8.64 -19.87 40.58
C MET A 251 -8.90 -19.31 39.18
N ASP A 252 -10.06 -19.70 38.67
CA ASP A 252 -10.81 -19.02 37.62
C ASP A 252 -10.94 -17.52 37.91
N ARG A 253 -10.36 -16.69 37.04
CA ARG A 253 -10.81 -15.31 36.83
C ARG A 253 -11.33 -15.20 35.40
N HIS A 254 -12.56 -15.68 35.24
CA HIS A 254 -13.42 -15.29 34.14
C HIS A 254 -13.68 -13.77 34.24
N TYR A 255 -13.23 -13.01 33.24
CA TYR A 255 -13.86 -11.74 32.90
C TYR A 255 -14.55 -11.92 31.55
N ASN A 256 -15.82 -12.30 31.66
CA ASN A 256 -16.81 -12.18 30.60
C ASN A 256 -17.24 -10.71 30.52
N GLY A 257 -17.37 -10.17 29.30
CA GLY A 257 -17.63 -8.74 29.11
C GLY A 257 -17.78 -8.39 27.63
N GLU A 258 -18.76 -9.04 27.00
CA GLU A 258 -19.28 -8.72 25.69
C GLU A 258 -19.87 -7.29 25.66
N ALA A 259 -19.49 -6.52 24.63
CA ALA A 259 -20.29 -5.43 24.08
C ALA A 259 -19.87 -5.23 22.62
N SER A 260 -20.34 -6.13 21.75
CA SER A 260 -20.27 -5.97 20.31
C SER A 260 -21.28 -4.90 19.88
N THR A 261 -20.84 -3.64 19.84
CA THR A 261 -21.61 -2.54 19.26
C THR A 261 -21.61 -2.72 17.73
N SER A 262 -22.72 -3.25 17.22
CA SER A 262 -23.06 -3.27 15.79
C SER A 262 -23.09 -1.84 15.24
N TYR A 263 -22.12 -1.49 14.40
CA TYR A 263 -22.12 -0.26 13.62
C TYR A 263 -22.94 -0.49 12.34
N MET A 264 -24.10 0.15 12.29
CA MET A 264 -24.88 0.37 11.07
C MET A 264 -24.00 1.02 10.00
N ALA A 265 -24.01 0.43 8.81
CA ALA A 265 -23.39 1.00 7.62
C ALA A 265 -24.11 2.30 7.24
N THR A 266 -23.51 3.44 7.58
CA THR A 266 -23.92 4.75 7.04
C THR A 266 -23.48 4.84 5.59
N SER A 267 -24.47 4.82 4.70
CA SER A 267 -24.35 5.21 3.29
C SER A 267 -23.89 6.65 3.17
N HIS A 268 -22.68 6.85 2.64
CA HIS A 268 -22.18 8.17 2.27
C HIS A 268 -22.91 8.68 1.01
N PRO A 269 -23.32 9.96 0.95
CA PRO A 269 -23.77 10.57 -0.29
C PRO A 269 -22.60 10.75 -1.27
N PRO A 270 -22.83 10.61 -2.58
CA PRO A 270 -21.80 10.80 -3.60
C PRO A 270 -21.34 12.27 -3.65
N PRO A 271 -20.05 12.53 -3.95
CA PRO A 271 -19.53 13.88 -4.09
C PRO A 271 -20.16 14.61 -5.30
N PRO A 272 -20.30 15.95 -5.24
CA PRO A 272 -20.84 16.73 -6.35
C PRO A 272 -19.93 16.64 -7.58
N ASN A 273 -20.58 16.36 -8.69
CA ASN A 273 -20.01 16.19 -10.03
C ASN A 273 -19.48 17.56 -10.51
N HIS A 274 -18.17 17.78 -10.47
CA HIS A 274 -17.54 18.93 -11.12
C HIS A 274 -17.32 18.61 -12.61
N PRO A 275 -17.72 19.49 -13.54
CA PRO A 275 -17.53 19.25 -14.97
C PRO A 275 -16.04 19.24 -15.34
N PRO A 276 -15.61 18.43 -16.32
CA PRO A 276 -14.22 18.33 -16.72
C PRO A 276 -13.77 19.62 -17.41
N HIS A 277 -12.81 20.30 -16.81
CA HIS A 277 -12.05 21.36 -17.48
C HIS A 277 -11.30 20.75 -18.67
N THR A 278 -11.69 21.16 -19.86
CA THR A 278 -11.01 20.86 -21.11
C THR A 278 -9.60 21.47 -21.08
N PRO A 279 -8.55 20.72 -21.43
CA PRO A 279 -7.22 21.30 -21.61
C PRO A 279 -7.25 22.14 -22.89
N GLN A 280 -7.18 23.46 -22.73
CA GLN A 280 -6.91 24.37 -23.83
C GLN A 280 -5.56 24.03 -24.45
N TYR A 281 -5.59 23.57 -25.69
CA TYR A 281 -4.41 23.44 -26.53
C TYR A 281 -3.85 24.84 -26.81
N ILE A 282 -2.68 25.12 -26.24
CA ILE A 282 -1.88 26.29 -26.59
C ILE A 282 -1.26 26.01 -27.96
N THR A 283 -1.83 26.64 -28.99
CA THR A 283 -1.21 26.81 -30.30
C THR A 283 -0.03 27.80 -30.17
N PRO A 284 1.18 27.47 -30.65
CA PRO A 284 2.24 28.46 -30.73
C PRO A 284 1.92 29.44 -31.87
N GLN A 285 1.50 30.64 -31.50
CA GLN A 285 1.28 31.76 -32.41
C GLN A 285 2.63 32.41 -32.71
N ALA A 286 3.11 32.26 -33.95
CA ALA A 286 4.29 32.96 -34.44
C ALA A 286 3.99 34.47 -34.49
N THR A 287 4.56 35.22 -33.56
CA THR A 287 4.49 36.68 -33.50
C THR A 287 5.60 37.26 -34.39
N LEU A 288 5.20 37.71 -35.58
CA LEU A 288 6.00 38.62 -36.40
C LEU A 288 5.90 40.02 -35.79
N THR A 289 6.89 40.39 -34.99
CA THR A 289 7.14 41.79 -34.61
C THR A 289 8.04 42.42 -35.66
N ASN A 290 7.49 43.27 -36.52
CA ASN A 290 8.27 44.33 -37.15
C ASN A 290 7.49 45.63 -37.03
N GLY A 291 8.01 46.50 -36.15
CA GLY A 291 7.41 47.75 -35.75
C GLY A 291 7.47 48.81 -36.85
N THR A 292 6.32 49.43 -37.03
CA THR A 292 6.08 50.68 -37.74
C THR A 292 6.63 51.85 -36.91
N VAL A 293 7.47 52.71 -37.50
CA VAL A 293 7.68 54.09 -37.02
C VAL A 293 7.52 55.03 -38.21
N ASN A 294 6.68 56.04 -38.00
CA ASN A 294 6.22 57.07 -38.92
C ASN A 294 7.33 57.99 -39.46
N GLY A 295 7.09 58.56 -40.65
CA GLY A 295 7.66 59.83 -41.09
C GLY A 295 7.06 60.29 -42.44
N PRO A 296 6.47 61.50 -42.56
CA PRO A 296 5.95 62.04 -43.81
C PRO A 296 7.01 62.90 -44.53
N GLY A 297 7.10 62.78 -45.85
CA GLY A 297 8.02 63.59 -46.65
C GLY A 297 7.60 63.66 -48.12
N LEU A 298 7.07 64.82 -48.51
CA LEU A 298 6.78 65.23 -49.89
C LEU A 298 8.08 65.35 -50.71
N SER A 299 8.05 64.90 -51.98
CA SER A 299 8.89 65.28 -53.14
C SER A 299 9.01 64.07 -54.08
N ARG A 300 9.08 64.11 -55.41
CA ARG A 300 9.07 65.13 -56.48
C ARG A 300 9.07 64.32 -57.79
N ALA A 301 8.32 64.75 -58.79
CA ALA A 301 8.21 64.09 -60.10
C ALA A 301 9.56 64.10 -60.87
N SER A 302 9.83 63.02 -61.64
CA SER A 302 10.91 62.92 -62.64
C SER A 302 10.57 61.85 -63.71
N PRO A 303 11.15 61.94 -64.93
CA PRO A 303 10.57 61.46 -66.20
C PRO A 303 10.96 60.01 -66.61
N PRO A 304 10.31 59.42 -67.64
CA PRO A 304 10.43 58.00 -67.98
C PRO A 304 11.72 57.67 -68.74
N THR A 305 12.32 56.52 -68.41
CA THR A 305 13.51 55.96 -69.08
C THR A 305 13.13 54.65 -69.80
N PRO A 306 13.70 54.33 -70.98
CA PRO A 306 13.19 53.29 -71.87
C PRO A 306 13.59 51.88 -71.41
N GLN A 307 12.64 50.97 -71.57
CA GLN A 307 12.67 49.57 -71.19
C GLN A 307 13.51 48.74 -72.19
N PRO A 308 14.57 48.03 -71.76
CA PRO A 308 15.23 47.03 -72.60
C PRO A 308 14.44 45.70 -72.56
N SER A 309 14.29 45.11 -73.74
CA SER A 309 13.69 43.80 -73.98
C SER A 309 14.39 42.69 -73.19
N ILE A 310 13.64 42.08 -72.28
CA ILE A 310 14.08 40.96 -71.45
C ILE A 310 14.07 39.67 -72.31
N PRO A 311 15.15 38.88 -72.32
CA PRO A 311 15.20 37.63 -73.07
C PRO A 311 14.22 36.58 -72.49
N GLU A 312 13.44 35.95 -73.35
CA GLU A 312 12.40 34.94 -73.06
C GLU A 312 12.87 33.75 -72.19
N GLN A 313 14.19 33.49 -72.09
CA GLN A 313 14.77 32.38 -71.32
C GLN A 313 14.61 32.49 -69.79
N THR A 314 14.44 33.69 -69.24
CA THR A 314 14.25 33.84 -67.77
C THR A 314 12.89 33.37 -67.28
N VAL A 315 11.87 33.35 -68.15
CA VAL A 315 10.51 32.95 -67.76
C VAL A 315 10.45 31.45 -67.52
N THR A 316 11.12 30.63 -68.33
CA THR A 316 11.10 29.16 -68.22
C THR A 316 11.82 28.64 -66.96
N GLN A 317 12.89 29.31 -66.53
CA GLN A 317 13.58 28.97 -65.28
C GLN A 317 12.71 29.26 -64.06
N LEU A 318 11.96 30.37 -64.09
CA LEU A 318 11.03 30.72 -63.03
C LEU A 318 9.91 29.69 -62.93
N THR A 319 9.34 29.24 -64.05
CA THR A 319 8.27 28.22 -64.05
C THR A 319 8.75 26.90 -63.45
N ASN A 320 9.95 26.43 -63.83
CA ASN A 320 10.53 25.19 -63.29
C ASN A 320 10.82 25.26 -61.79
N LEU A 321 11.32 26.42 -61.32
CA LEU A 321 11.52 26.65 -59.89
C LEU A 321 10.18 26.58 -59.14
N THR A 322 9.15 27.22 -59.68
CA THR A 322 7.82 27.28 -59.05
C THR A 322 7.18 25.89 -59.00
N GLN A 323 7.34 25.09 -60.06
CA GLN A 323 6.87 23.70 -60.11
C GLN A 323 7.57 22.83 -59.08
N THR A 324 8.90 22.95 -58.98
CA THR A 324 9.71 22.20 -57.99
C THR A 324 9.27 22.54 -56.58
N MET A 325 9.09 23.83 -56.26
CA MET A 325 8.61 24.25 -54.94
C MET A 325 7.23 23.68 -54.63
N MET A 326 6.28 23.74 -55.57
CA MET A 326 4.95 23.15 -55.39
C MET A 326 5.02 21.64 -55.09
N THR A 327 5.83 20.89 -55.84
CA THR A 327 6.03 19.46 -55.59
C THR A 327 6.64 19.20 -54.21
N THR A 328 7.63 20.00 -53.78
CA THR A 328 8.22 19.89 -52.44
C THR A 328 7.19 20.18 -51.34
N TYR A 329 6.33 21.19 -51.52
CA TYR A 329 5.26 21.48 -50.54
C TYR A 329 4.24 20.35 -50.45
N VAL A 330 3.83 19.76 -51.58
CA VAL A 330 2.92 18.60 -51.58
C VAL A 330 3.55 17.42 -50.87
N HIS A 331 4.84 17.12 -51.13
CA HIS A 331 5.54 16.04 -50.47
C HIS A 331 5.64 16.26 -48.94
N LEU A 332 5.99 17.48 -48.51
CA LEU A 332 6.07 17.83 -47.09
C LEU A 332 4.72 17.65 -46.38
N LEU A 333 3.62 18.09 -47.00
CA LEU A 333 2.27 17.90 -46.46
C LEU A 333 1.90 16.42 -46.34
N GLN A 334 2.28 15.61 -47.32
CA GLN A 334 2.05 14.17 -47.28
C GLN A 334 2.84 13.49 -46.16
N THR A 335 4.12 13.82 -45.99
CA THR A 335 4.95 13.33 -44.89
C THR A 335 4.38 13.74 -43.53
N GLN A 336 3.91 14.98 -43.39
CA GLN A 336 3.30 15.46 -42.16
C GLN A 336 1.99 14.71 -41.82
N ALA A 337 1.20 14.34 -42.83
CA ALA A 337 -0.01 13.54 -42.65
C ALA A 337 0.32 12.11 -42.19
N GLU A 338 1.37 11.49 -42.76
CA GLU A 338 1.84 10.16 -42.37
C GLU A 338 2.39 10.14 -40.93
N ASP A 339 3.17 11.15 -40.54
CA ASP A 339 3.70 11.27 -39.18
C ASP A 339 2.58 11.47 -38.15
N SER A 340 1.60 12.33 -38.48
CA SER A 340 0.41 12.54 -37.64
C SER A 340 -0.39 11.24 -37.45
N LYS A 341 -0.53 10.44 -38.52
CA LYS A 341 -1.18 9.12 -38.48
C LYS A 341 -0.41 8.13 -37.59
N LEU A 342 0.91 8.07 -37.72
CA LEU A 342 1.75 7.17 -36.93
C LEU A 342 1.69 7.52 -35.43
N LYS A 343 1.73 8.82 -35.11
CA LYS A 343 1.58 9.31 -33.74
C LYS A 343 0.22 8.94 -33.14
N LEU A 344 -0.85 9.00 -33.93
CA LEU A 344 -2.20 8.66 -33.49
C LEU A 344 -2.35 7.15 -33.24
N GLU A 345 -1.78 6.30 -34.12
CA GLU A 345 -1.69 4.85 -33.91
C GLU A 345 -0.88 4.50 -32.66
N TYR A 346 0.23 5.20 -32.41
CA TYR A 346 1.03 5.02 -31.20
C TYR A 346 0.23 5.34 -29.93
N MET A 347 -0.49 6.47 -29.92
CA MET A 347 -1.35 6.86 -28.80
C MET A 347 -2.45 5.82 -28.54
N LYS A 348 -3.11 5.31 -29.58
CA LYS A 348 -4.11 4.23 -29.45
C LYS A 348 -3.53 2.94 -28.86
N ARG A 349 -2.36 2.50 -29.34
CA ARG A 349 -1.68 1.30 -28.81
C ARG A 349 -1.23 1.47 -27.36
N ARG A 350 -0.93 2.69 -26.95
CA ARG A 350 -0.62 3.01 -25.56
C ARG A 350 -1.87 2.97 -24.69
N GLU A 351 -2.95 3.60 -25.13
CA GLU A 351 -4.25 3.61 -24.44
C GLU A 351 -4.78 2.18 -24.23
N ILE A 352 -4.73 1.32 -25.25
CA ILE A 352 -5.15 -0.08 -25.15
C ILE A 352 -4.33 -0.85 -24.08
N ARG A 353 -3.02 -0.60 -23.98
CA ARG A 353 -2.18 -1.24 -22.95
C ARG A 353 -2.53 -0.74 -21.55
N GLU A 354 -2.76 0.56 -21.39
CA GLU A 354 -3.16 1.14 -20.11
C GLU A 354 -4.56 0.65 -19.68
N GLU A 355 -5.49 0.49 -20.63
CA GLU A 355 -6.84 -0.05 -20.37
C GLU A 355 -6.80 -1.54 -19.99
N GLU A 356 -5.99 -2.34 -20.68
CA GLU A 356 -5.77 -3.76 -20.35
C GLU A 356 -5.17 -3.94 -18.95
N GLU A 357 -4.14 -3.15 -18.60
CA GLU A 357 -3.55 -3.18 -17.26
C GLU A 357 -4.56 -2.74 -16.19
N SER A 358 -5.38 -1.73 -16.48
CA SER A 358 -6.45 -1.27 -15.59
C SER A 358 -7.53 -2.34 -15.40
N ARG A 359 -7.88 -3.09 -16.46
CA ARG A 359 -8.82 -4.22 -16.38
C ARG A 359 -8.25 -5.34 -15.51
N GLN A 360 -6.99 -5.70 -15.71
CA GLN A 360 -6.33 -6.73 -14.90
C GLN A 360 -6.24 -6.34 -13.42
N ARG A 361 -5.95 -5.08 -13.11
CA ARG A 361 -5.96 -4.58 -11.72
C ARG A 361 -7.34 -4.72 -11.07
N ARG A 362 -8.42 -4.39 -11.79
CA ARG A 362 -9.79 -4.57 -11.30
C ARG A 362 -10.15 -6.03 -11.09
N GLU A 363 -9.76 -6.91 -12.01
CA GLU A 363 -10.04 -8.36 -11.90
C GLU A 363 -9.30 -9.00 -10.71
N VAL A 364 -8.04 -8.64 -10.50
CA VAL A 364 -7.25 -9.14 -9.35
C VAL A 364 -7.85 -8.68 -8.02
N GLU A 365 -8.27 -7.41 -7.93
CA GLU A 365 -8.92 -6.87 -6.75
C GLU A 365 -10.29 -7.53 -6.50
N GLN A 366 -11.05 -7.80 -7.56
CA GLN A 366 -12.32 -8.52 -7.47
C GLN A 366 -12.12 -9.95 -6.93
N ARG A 367 -11.15 -10.71 -7.45
CA ARG A 367 -10.84 -12.05 -6.90
C ARG A 367 -10.33 -12.01 -5.47
N ARG A 368 -9.67 -10.93 -5.06
CA ARG A 368 -9.24 -10.75 -3.67
C ARG A 368 -10.46 -10.57 -2.76
N GLN A 369 -11.38 -9.68 -3.14
CA GLN A 369 -12.62 -9.43 -2.42
C GLN A 369 -13.51 -10.68 -2.34
N GLU A 370 -13.59 -11.47 -3.41
CA GLU A 370 -14.35 -12.72 -3.42
C GLU A 370 -13.78 -13.75 -2.42
N ARG A 371 -12.45 -13.87 -2.34
CA ARG A 371 -11.80 -14.74 -1.34
C ARG A 371 -12.01 -14.25 0.09
N GLU A 372 -11.88 -12.94 0.31
CA GLU A 372 -12.13 -12.34 1.62
C GLU A 372 -13.60 -12.53 2.05
N ALA A 373 -14.55 -12.39 1.12
CA ALA A 373 -15.98 -12.63 1.37
C ALA A 373 -16.27 -14.11 1.69
N ALA A 374 -15.68 -15.04 0.95
CA ALA A 374 -15.83 -16.48 1.22
C ALA A 374 -15.24 -16.87 2.59
N GLN A 375 -14.09 -16.31 2.95
CA GLN A 375 -13.49 -16.52 4.28
C GLN A 375 -14.35 -15.93 5.40
N TRP A 376 -14.93 -14.75 5.18
CA TRP A 376 -15.84 -14.12 6.13
C TRP A 376 -17.09 -14.97 6.36
N GLU A 377 -17.70 -15.50 5.29
CA GLU A 377 -18.88 -16.37 5.40
C GLU A 377 -18.56 -17.68 6.13
N HIS A 378 -17.42 -18.31 5.81
CA HIS A 378 -16.96 -19.50 6.51
C HIS A 378 -16.70 -19.22 8.01
N SER A 379 -16.05 -18.10 8.33
CA SER A 379 -15.81 -17.68 9.72
C SER A 379 -17.13 -17.48 10.47
N LYS A 380 -18.10 -16.82 9.85
CA LYS A 380 -19.44 -16.59 10.42
C LYS A 380 -20.19 -17.91 10.67
N GLN A 381 -20.13 -18.85 9.74
CA GLN A 381 -20.74 -20.17 9.92
C GLN A 381 -20.06 -20.95 11.06
N SER A 382 -18.72 -20.90 11.13
CA SER A 382 -17.96 -21.54 12.20
C SER A 382 -18.32 -20.98 13.58
N GLU A 383 -18.44 -19.65 13.71
CA GLU A 383 -18.84 -19.01 14.96
C GLU A 383 -20.27 -19.38 15.38
N LEU A 384 -21.20 -19.42 14.43
CA LEU A 384 -22.57 -19.83 14.69
C LEU A 384 -22.67 -21.30 15.12
N VAL A 385 -21.86 -22.19 14.54
CA VAL A 385 -21.75 -23.59 14.99
C VAL A 385 -21.19 -23.64 16.41
N LYS A 386 -20.14 -22.88 16.74
CA LYS A 386 -19.58 -22.81 18.09
C LYS A 386 -20.60 -22.34 19.13
N GLN A 387 -21.39 -21.30 18.81
CA GLN A 387 -22.45 -20.82 19.69
C GLN A 387 -23.51 -21.92 19.94
N ARG A 388 -23.94 -22.63 18.89
CA ARG A 388 -24.90 -23.74 19.02
C ARG A 388 -24.36 -24.90 19.84
N VAL A 389 -23.08 -25.24 19.66
CA VAL A 389 -22.40 -26.27 20.47
C VAL A 389 -22.36 -25.85 21.93
N THR A 390 -22.04 -24.58 22.20
CA THR A 390 -21.99 -24.03 23.56
C THR A 390 -23.36 -24.11 24.24
N TRP A 391 -24.43 -23.70 23.56
CA TRP A 391 -25.80 -23.82 24.08
C TRP A 391 -26.25 -25.27 24.30
N ALA A 392 -25.95 -26.18 23.36
CA ALA A 392 -26.28 -27.60 23.53
C ALA A 392 -25.54 -28.20 24.73
N THR A 393 -24.27 -27.82 24.93
CA THR A 393 -23.47 -28.24 26.10
C THR A 393 -24.05 -27.71 27.40
N GLU A 394 -24.47 -26.43 27.42
CA GLU A 394 -25.11 -25.82 28.59
C GLU A 394 -26.42 -26.52 28.95
N LEU A 395 -27.28 -26.83 27.97
CA LEU A 395 -28.53 -27.57 28.17
C LEU A 395 -28.29 -28.97 28.78
N LEU A 396 -27.22 -29.65 28.39
CA LEU A 396 -26.86 -30.95 28.95
C LEU A 396 -26.33 -30.85 30.39
N SER A 397 -25.67 -29.75 30.74
CA SER A 397 -25.15 -29.52 32.10
C SER A 397 -26.25 -29.17 33.12
N ASN A 398 -27.36 -28.61 32.67
CA ASN A 398 -28.46 -28.20 33.53
C ASN A 398 -29.42 -29.36 33.82
N HIS A 399 -29.45 -29.79 35.08
CA HIS A 399 -30.23 -30.94 35.53
C HIS A 399 -31.74 -30.66 35.63
N ASN A 400 -32.14 -29.38 35.64
CA ASN A 400 -33.53 -28.96 35.73
C ASN A 400 -34.23 -28.94 34.36
N VAL A 401 -33.50 -29.18 33.27
CA VAL A 401 -34.04 -29.23 31.90
C VAL A 401 -34.66 -30.61 31.63
N ASP A 402 -35.83 -30.61 30.98
CA ASP A 402 -36.59 -31.82 30.64
C ASP A 402 -35.73 -32.87 29.90
N ALA A 403 -35.97 -34.14 30.19
CA ALA A 403 -35.19 -35.26 29.64
C ALA A 403 -35.25 -35.31 28.10
N SER A 404 -36.41 -34.96 27.52
CA SER A 404 -36.60 -34.87 26.07
C SER A 404 -35.70 -33.82 25.42
N VAL A 405 -35.57 -32.64 26.05
CA VAL A 405 -34.72 -31.54 25.54
C VAL A 405 -33.24 -31.90 25.65
N ARG A 406 -32.83 -32.55 26.75
CA ARG A 406 -31.46 -33.04 26.91
C ARG A 406 -31.12 -34.12 25.88
N GLN A 407 -32.04 -35.04 25.59
CA GLN A 407 -31.85 -36.04 24.54
C GLN A 407 -31.68 -35.39 23.17
N ALA A 408 -32.51 -34.41 22.83
CA ALA A 408 -32.40 -33.66 21.57
C ALA A 408 -31.07 -32.89 21.44
N ALA A 409 -30.58 -32.27 22.52
CA ALA A 409 -29.27 -31.61 22.54
C ALA A 409 -28.11 -32.61 22.35
N GLY A 410 -28.19 -33.79 22.97
CA GLY A 410 -27.23 -34.87 22.80
C GLY A 410 -27.20 -35.41 21.35
N ASP A 411 -28.36 -35.62 20.75
CA ASP A 411 -28.48 -36.08 19.36
C ASP A 411 -27.95 -35.02 18.37
N TYR A 412 -28.16 -33.73 18.64
CA TYR A 412 -27.60 -32.64 17.84
C TYR A 412 -26.07 -32.65 17.84
N LEU A 413 -25.44 -32.75 19.02
CA LEU A 413 -23.98 -32.81 19.13
C LEU A 413 -23.43 -34.07 18.46
N LYS A 414 -24.08 -35.22 18.66
CA LYS A 414 -23.69 -36.47 18.01
C LYS A 414 -23.73 -36.35 16.49
N ARG A 415 -24.78 -35.75 15.94
CA ARG A 415 -24.90 -35.51 14.49
C ARG A 415 -23.79 -34.59 13.99
N LEU A 416 -23.54 -33.48 14.68
CA LEU A 416 -22.52 -32.49 14.30
C LEU A 416 -21.13 -33.12 14.18
N PHE A 417 -20.70 -33.91 15.16
CA PHE A 417 -19.39 -34.59 15.15
C PHE A 417 -19.32 -35.79 14.21
N SER A 418 -20.47 -36.41 13.86
CA SER A 418 -20.51 -37.48 12.87
C SER A 418 -20.41 -36.98 11.43
N THR A 419 -20.67 -35.68 11.18
CA THR A 419 -20.54 -35.06 9.86
C THR A 419 -19.14 -34.51 9.54
N ASP A 420 -18.25 -34.40 10.53
CA ASP A 420 -16.89 -33.85 10.39
C ASP A 420 -15.82 -34.93 10.16
N THR A 421 -16.22 -36.22 10.13
CA THR A 421 -15.40 -37.37 9.72
C THR A 421 -15.74 -37.82 8.32
#